data_AF-A0A8H6BUG3-F1
#
_entry.id   AF-A0A8H6BUG3-F1
#
_cell.length_a   1.000
_cell.length_b   1.000
_cell.length_c   1.000
_cell.angle_alpha   90.00
_cell.angle_beta   90.00
_cell.angle_gamma   90.00
#
_symmetry.space_group_name_H-M   'P 1'
#
loop_
_entity.id
_entity.type
_entity.pdbx_description
1 polymer ?
#
loop_
_entity_poly.entity_id
_entity_poly.type
_entity_poly.pdbx_seq_one_letter_code
_entity_poly.pdbx_strand_id
1 'polypeptide(L)'
;MEQFERYDKGELLRDRYLKVNDISEGSYGLVSVAKDTRNNDCLVAVKFIYPVDYKKDHQLLETTSRPSSSPAKMRNNGNNKNESDSHDSQQKSNVSKPTRESIFNTLYNEAQKEIKFHKILGDHPHISKLYDHFDTCLILEFCSRGDLMYSNKS
;
A
#
# COMPACT_ATOMS: atom_id res chain seq x y z
N MET A 1 -1.15 12.92 -2.22
CA MET A 1 -0.52 12.52 -0.94
C MET A 1 -0.96 13.46 0.19
N GLU A 2 -0.82 14.77 0.06
CA GLU A 2 -1.30 15.77 1.05
C GLU A 2 -2.79 15.60 1.45
N GLN A 3 -3.69 15.37 0.49
CA GLN A 3 -5.10 15.16 0.81
C GLN A 3 -5.34 13.90 1.65
N PHE A 4 -4.56 12.84 1.43
CA PHE A 4 -4.62 11.62 2.24
C PHE A 4 -4.10 11.87 3.65
N GLU A 5 -3.03 12.65 3.81
CA GLU A 5 -2.49 13.01 5.13
C GLU A 5 -3.48 13.84 5.96
N ARG A 6 -4.27 14.70 5.30
CA ARG A 6 -5.37 15.43 5.94
C ARG A 6 -6.52 14.49 6.33
N TYR A 7 -6.87 13.56 5.44
CA TYR A 7 -7.84 12.50 5.73
C TYR A 7 -7.41 11.63 6.92
N ASP A 8 -6.13 11.29 7.01
CA ASP A 8 -5.55 10.51 8.11
C ASP A 8 -5.70 11.22 9.47
N LYS A 9 -5.77 12.56 9.45
CA LYS A 9 -6.02 13.44 10.60
C LYS A 9 -7.51 13.71 10.87
N GLY A 10 -8.41 13.09 10.12
CA GLY A 10 -9.87 13.19 10.33
C GLY A 10 -10.59 14.15 9.40
N GLU A 11 -9.92 14.72 8.39
CA GLU A 11 -10.60 15.51 7.36
C GLU A 11 -11.30 14.62 6.31
N LEU A 12 -12.16 15.23 5.48
CA LEU A 12 -12.80 14.53 4.37
C LEU A 12 -11.83 14.30 3.21
N LEU A 13 -11.72 13.05 2.77
CA LEU A 13 -11.05 12.70 1.52
C LEU A 13 -11.99 12.98 0.34
N ARG A 14 -11.53 13.78 -0.63
CA ARG A 14 -12.34 14.28 -1.76
C ARG A 14 -13.71 14.84 -1.35
N ASP A 15 -13.78 15.53 -0.22
CA ASP A 15 -15.02 16.14 0.29
C ASP A 15 -16.18 15.13 0.36
N ARG A 16 -15.87 13.88 0.69
CA ARG A 16 -16.82 12.76 0.68
C ARG A 16 -16.55 11.69 1.73
N TYR A 17 -15.32 11.19 1.82
CA TYR A 17 -15.03 10.03 2.66
C TYR A 17 -14.44 10.47 4.00
N LEU A 18 -15.10 10.13 5.10
CA LEU A 18 -14.67 10.45 6.47
C LEU A 18 -14.04 9.23 7.13
N LYS A 19 -12.77 9.33 7.56
CA LYS A 19 -12.06 8.22 8.21
C LYS A 19 -12.79 7.78 9.48
N VAL A 20 -12.94 6.47 9.66
CA VAL A 20 -13.47 5.85 10.88
C VAL A 20 -12.35 5.19 11.66
N ASN A 21 -11.63 4.25 11.04
CA ASN A 21 -10.50 3.58 11.68
C ASN A 21 -9.59 2.91 10.65
N ASP A 22 -8.36 2.59 11.05
CA ASP A 22 -7.47 1.73 10.25
C ASP A 22 -7.83 0.26 10.43
N ILE A 23 -7.80 -0.52 9.35
CA ILE A 23 -8.13 -1.96 9.34
C ILE A 23 -6.88 -2.80 9.17
N SER A 24 -6.02 -2.42 8.22
CA SER A 24 -4.80 -3.16 7.91
C SER A 24 -3.73 -2.24 7.35
N GLU A 25 -2.48 -2.57 7.67
CA GLU A 25 -1.30 -1.91 7.11
C GLU A 25 -0.35 -3.00 6.61
N GLY A 26 0.19 -2.79 5.42
CA GLY A 26 1.15 -3.69 4.80
C GLY A 26 2.25 -2.93 4.07
N SER A 27 3.20 -3.67 3.51
CA SER A 27 4.34 -3.11 2.77
C SER A 27 3.93 -2.29 1.54
N TYR A 28 2.70 -2.44 1.07
CA TYR A 28 2.19 -1.78 -0.13
C TYR A 28 1.17 -0.67 0.16
N GLY A 29 0.78 -0.45 1.41
CA GLY A 29 -0.25 0.54 1.70
C GLY A 29 -0.97 0.37 3.03
N LEU A 30 -1.91 1.29 3.24
CA LEU A 30 -2.85 1.31 4.35
C LEU A 30 -4.26 1.05 3.84
N VAL A 31 -5.05 0.29 4.59
CA VAL A 31 -6.49 0.16 4.38
C VAL A 31 -7.21 0.67 5.61
N SER A 32 -8.10 1.64 5.40
CA SER A 32 -8.93 2.24 6.44
C SER A 32 -10.42 2.08 6.11
N VAL A 33 -11.28 2.06 7.12
CA VAL A 33 -12.73 2.25 6.93
C VAL A 33 -13.01 3.73 6.86
N ALA A 34 -13.87 4.13 5.92
CA ALA A 34 -14.47 5.45 5.90
C ALA A 34 -15.99 5.39 5.79
N LYS A 35 -16.67 6.45 6.23
CA LYS A 35 -18.06 6.72 5.89
C LYS A 35 -18.12 7.49 4.56
N ASP A 36 -18.97 7.04 3.65
CA ASP A 36 -19.33 7.80 2.47
C ASP A 36 -20.47 8.77 2.81
N THR A 37 -20.11 10.03 3.07
CA THR A 37 -21.06 11.08 3.46
C THR A 37 -22.07 11.45 2.38
N ARG A 38 -21.85 11.03 1.13
CA ARG A 38 -22.79 11.24 0.01
C ARG A 38 -23.71 10.05 -0.24
N ASN A 39 -23.52 8.95 0.50
CA ASN A 39 -24.30 7.72 0.36
C ASN A 39 -24.75 7.19 1.72
N ASN A 40 -25.51 8.00 2.45
CA ASN A 40 -26.11 7.66 3.74
C ASN A 40 -25.10 7.11 4.77
N ASP A 41 -23.89 7.66 4.80
CA ASP A 41 -22.79 7.23 5.69
C ASP A 41 -22.46 5.73 5.59
N CYS A 42 -22.68 5.13 4.42
CA CYS A 42 -22.32 3.73 4.21
C CYS A 42 -20.80 3.54 4.38
N LEU A 43 -20.41 2.37 4.91
CA LEU A 43 -19.00 2.08 5.13
C LEU A 43 -18.35 1.63 3.83
N VAL A 44 -17.18 2.19 3.55
CA VAL A 44 -16.32 1.81 2.44
C VAL A 44 -14.91 1.54 2.97
N ALA A 45 -14.15 0.70 2.25
CA ALA A 45 -12.74 0.52 2.50
C ALA A 45 -11.94 1.47 1.60
N VAL A 46 -11.08 2.29 2.20
CA VAL A 46 -10.15 3.19 1.51
C VAL A 46 -8.77 2.57 1.57
N LYS A 47 -8.29 2.07 0.43
CA LYS A 47 -6.92 1.56 0.29
C LYS A 47 -6.04 2.65 -0.30
N PHE A 48 -5.00 3.03 0.42
CA PHE A 48 -3.98 3.97 0.00
C PHE A 48 -2.68 3.24 -0.29
N ILE A 49 -2.18 3.34 -1.52
CA ILE A 49 -0.97 2.64 -1.95
C ILE A 49 0.27 3.49 -1.59
N TYR A 50 1.21 2.89 -0.86
CA TYR A 50 2.47 3.50 -0.45
C TYR A 50 3.53 3.40 -1.54
N PRO A 51 4.42 4.39 -1.65
CA PRO A 51 5.63 4.20 -2.45
C PRO A 51 6.50 3.11 -1.83
N VAL A 52 7.25 2.38 -2.66
CA VAL A 52 8.05 1.22 -2.24
C VAL A 52 9.06 1.57 -1.13
N ASP A 53 9.51 2.83 -1.10
CA ASP A 53 10.45 3.35 -0.10
C ASP A 53 9.77 4.18 1.00
N TYR A 54 8.44 4.10 1.13
CA TYR A 54 7.70 4.83 2.16
C TYR A 54 8.02 4.26 3.54
N LYS A 55 8.93 4.93 4.24
CA LYS A 55 9.10 4.75 5.68
C LYS A 55 8.19 5.76 6.36
N LYS A 56 7.04 5.29 6.85
CA LYS A 56 6.37 5.99 7.94
C LYS A 56 7.38 6.02 9.09
N ASP A 57 7.65 7.16 9.70
CA ASP A 57 8.54 7.27 10.88
C ASP A 57 7.95 6.58 12.13
N HIS A 58 7.29 5.43 11.98
CA HIS A 58 6.81 4.56 13.04
C HIS A 58 7.89 3.53 13.41
N GLN A 59 9.02 4.00 13.95
CA GLN A 59 9.93 3.14 14.70
C GLN A 59 9.60 3.05 16.20
N LEU A 60 8.48 3.63 16.65
CA LEU A 60 8.01 3.51 18.02
C LEU A 60 6.56 3.06 18.02
N LEU A 61 6.37 1.73 17.99
CA LEU A 61 5.35 0.96 18.73
C LEU A 61 5.29 -0.46 18.14
N GLU A 62 6.28 -1.23 18.57
CA GLU A 62 6.20 -2.62 19.02
C GLU A 62 5.39 -3.68 18.24
N THR A 63 6.17 -4.64 17.72
CA THR A 63 6.05 -6.09 17.93
C THR A 63 4.66 -6.71 17.84
N THR A 64 4.28 -7.16 16.63
CA THR A 64 3.75 -8.53 16.49
C THR A 64 4.34 -9.18 15.24
N SER A 65 5.07 -10.26 15.45
CA SER A 65 5.72 -11.07 14.42
C SER A 65 4.67 -11.75 13.55
N ARG A 66 4.37 -11.20 12.37
CA ARG A 66 3.73 -11.95 11.28
C ARG A 66 4.78 -12.39 10.27
N PRO A 67 4.83 -13.68 9.90
CA PRO A 67 5.67 -14.11 8.79
C PRO A 67 5.13 -13.46 7.50
N SER A 68 5.96 -12.69 6.81
CA SER A 68 5.63 -12.11 5.51
C SER A 68 5.49 -13.23 4.49
N SER A 69 4.27 -13.69 4.23
CA SER A 69 3.96 -14.68 3.20
C SER A 69 3.88 -14.04 1.82
N SER A 70 4.96 -13.40 1.38
CA SER A 70 5.13 -12.94 0.00
C SER A 70 6.43 -13.49 -0.58
N PRO A 71 6.37 -14.41 -1.57
CA PRO A 71 7.55 -14.98 -2.20
C PRO A 71 8.08 -14.03 -3.29
N ALA A 72 8.94 -13.11 -2.93
CA ALA A 72 9.76 -12.36 -3.90
C ALA A 72 11.03 -11.80 -3.27
N LYS A 73 11.89 -12.67 -2.72
CA LYS A 73 13.31 -12.35 -2.58
C LYS A 73 13.98 -12.67 -3.92
N MET A 74 14.09 -11.68 -4.81
CA MET A 74 14.97 -11.82 -5.98
C MET A 74 16.41 -11.97 -5.48
N ARG A 75 16.90 -13.21 -5.56
CA ARG A 75 18.26 -13.59 -5.21
C ARG A 75 19.19 -13.04 -6.30
N ASN A 76 19.89 -11.95 -6.02
CA ASN A 76 20.97 -11.51 -6.91
C ASN A 76 22.15 -12.47 -6.73
N ASN A 77 22.37 -13.33 -7.70
CA ASN A 77 23.41 -14.34 -7.70
C ASN A 77 24.68 -13.77 -8.35
N GLY A 78 25.43 -12.98 -7.58
CA GLY A 78 26.79 -12.57 -7.95
C GLY A 78 27.81 -13.49 -7.29
N ASN A 79 28.23 -14.55 -7.98
CA ASN A 79 29.47 -15.25 -7.67
C ASN A 79 30.63 -14.27 -7.85
N ASN A 80 31.51 -14.13 -6.85
CA ASN A 80 32.92 -14.52 -7.00
C ASN A 80 33.70 -14.41 -5.68
N LYS A 81 34.58 -15.39 -5.53
CA LYS A 81 35.47 -15.66 -4.41
C LYS A 81 36.52 -14.55 -4.24
N ASN A 82 36.95 -14.37 -3.00
CA ASN A 82 38.16 -13.63 -2.64
C ASN A 82 39.38 -14.29 -3.29
N GLU A 83 40.32 -13.52 -3.86
CA GLU A 83 41.67 -13.32 -3.30
C GLU A 83 42.59 -12.53 -4.25
N SER A 84 43.25 -11.52 -3.66
CA SER A 84 44.59 -10.96 -3.98
C SER A 84 44.81 -10.19 -5.28
N ASP A 85 44.77 -8.85 -5.17
CA ASP A 85 45.89 -7.95 -5.47
C ASP A 85 45.42 -6.57 -5.97
N SER A 86 45.82 -5.57 -5.18
CA SER A 86 45.99 -4.14 -5.43
C SER A 86 45.76 -3.64 -6.87
N HIS A 87 44.68 -2.89 -7.10
CA HIS A 87 44.77 -1.58 -7.75
C HIS A 87 43.48 -0.76 -7.60
N ASP A 88 43.70 0.50 -7.29
CA ASP A 88 42.78 1.62 -7.12
C ASP A 88 41.71 1.74 -8.24
N SER A 89 40.44 1.77 -7.85
CA SER A 89 39.33 2.40 -8.58
C SER A 89 38.07 2.42 -7.71
N GLN A 90 37.79 3.58 -7.13
CA GLN A 90 36.55 3.90 -6.44
C GLN A 90 35.33 3.75 -7.38
N GLN A 91 34.66 2.59 -7.37
CA GLN A 91 33.26 2.52 -7.79
C GLN A 91 32.36 2.71 -6.56
N LYS A 92 32.18 3.97 -6.17
CA LYS A 92 31.01 4.38 -5.38
C LYS A 92 29.78 4.11 -6.25
N SER A 93 28.97 3.12 -5.89
CA SER A 93 27.62 3.00 -6.42
C SER A 93 26.84 4.26 -6.01
N ASN A 94 26.74 5.20 -6.93
CA ASN A 94 25.85 6.35 -6.81
C ASN A 94 24.41 5.82 -6.89
N VAL A 95 23.87 5.33 -5.77
CA VAL A 95 22.43 5.15 -5.62
C VAL A 95 21.84 6.55 -5.53
N SER A 96 21.53 7.12 -6.70
CA SER A 96 20.76 8.36 -6.78
C SER A 96 19.43 8.13 -6.06
N LYS A 97 19.18 8.91 -5.00
CA LYS A 97 17.87 8.91 -4.34
C LYS A 97 16.80 9.10 -5.41
N PRO A 98 15.77 8.25 -5.47
CA PRO A 98 14.73 8.37 -6.48
C PRO A 98 14.09 9.77 -6.38
N THR A 99 13.93 10.43 -7.53
CA THR A 99 13.28 11.74 -7.58
C THR A 99 11.82 11.59 -7.18
N ARG A 100 11.23 12.67 -6.62
CA ARG A 100 9.83 12.69 -6.19
C ARG A 100 8.89 12.26 -7.31
N GLU A 101 9.17 12.68 -8.54
CA GLU A 101 8.40 12.36 -9.75
C GLU A 101 8.46 10.87 -10.08
N SER A 102 9.64 10.24 -9.95
CA SER A 102 9.82 8.81 -10.17
C SER A 102 9.00 7.97 -9.18
N ILE A 103 8.95 8.43 -7.92
CA ILE A 103 8.16 7.81 -6.86
C ILE A 103 6.67 7.90 -7.17
N PHE A 104 6.17 9.09 -7.57
CA PHE A 104 4.77 9.29 -7.95
C PHE A 104 4.38 8.46 -9.19
N ASN A 105 5.26 8.36 -10.18
CA ASN A 105 5.00 7.56 -11.38
C ASN A 105 4.89 6.07 -11.03
N THR A 106 5.78 5.57 -10.17
CA THR A 106 5.75 4.17 -9.71
C THR A 106 4.45 3.87 -8.98
N LEU A 107 4.07 4.74 -8.04
CA LEU A 107 2.82 4.67 -7.30
C LEU A 107 1.59 4.64 -8.20
N TYR A 108 1.53 5.61 -9.12
CA TYR A 108 0.42 5.73 -10.05
C TYR A 108 0.32 4.47 -10.92
N ASN A 109 1.45 3.94 -11.41
CA ASN A 109 1.48 2.73 -12.21
C ASN A 109 0.96 1.50 -11.43
N GLU A 110 1.33 1.34 -10.17
CA GLU A 110 0.81 0.25 -9.32
C GLU A 110 -0.70 0.38 -9.10
N ALA A 111 -1.18 1.58 -8.76
CA ALA A 111 -2.61 1.85 -8.63
C ALA A 111 -3.37 1.54 -9.93
N GLN A 112 -2.83 1.96 -11.08
CA GLN A 112 -3.43 1.71 -12.40
C GLN A 112 -3.49 0.22 -12.74
N LYS A 113 -2.50 -0.59 -12.37
CA LYS A 113 -2.54 -2.04 -12.54
C LYS A 113 -3.70 -2.66 -11.75
N GLU A 114 -3.84 -2.28 -10.48
CA GLU A 114 -4.91 -2.80 -9.62
C GLU A 114 -6.30 -2.38 -10.12
N ILE A 115 -6.47 -1.11 -10.52
CA ILE A 115 -7.69 -0.60 -11.14
C ILE A 115 -8.04 -1.41 -12.41
N LYS A 116 -7.03 -1.72 -13.24
CA LYS A 116 -7.24 -2.51 -14.45
C LYS A 116 -7.76 -3.90 -14.14
N PHE A 117 -7.23 -4.58 -13.12
CA PHE A 117 -7.74 -5.89 -12.71
C PHE A 117 -9.18 -5.82 -12.21
N HIS A 118 -9.52 -4.83 -11.37
CA HIS A 118 -10.91 -4.65 -10.92
C HIS A 118 -11.89 -4.37 -12.08
N LYS A 119 -11.46 -3.59 -13.08
CA LYS A 119 -12.27 -3.35 -14.29
C LYS A 119 -12.49 -4.62 -15.12
N ILE A 120 -11.47 -5.49 -15.20
CA ILE A 120 -11.57 -6.77 -15.91
C ILE A 120 -12.49 -7.75 -15.18
N LEU A 121 -12.38 -7.83 -13.84
CA LEU A 121 -13.18 -8.73 -13.02
C LEU A 121 -14.66 -8.30 -12.96
N GLY A 122 -14.92 -7.00 -13.00
CA GLY A 122 -16.27 -6.45 -12.95
C GLY A 122 -16.99 -6.72 -11.62
N ASP A 123 -18.32 -6.71 -11.67
CA ASP A 123 -19.16 -7.00 -10.50
C ASP A 123 -19.26 -8.52 -10.30
N HIS A 124 -18.73 -9.01 -9.20
CA HIS A 124 -18.74 -10.44 -8.86
C HIS A 124 -19.07 -10.65 -7.37
N PRO A 125 -19.96 -11.59 -7.01
CA PRO A 125 -20.48 -11.74 -5.64
C PRO A 125 -19.44 -12.17 -4.59
N HIS A 126 -18.26 -12.58 -5.01
CA HIS A 126 -17.18 -13.06 -4.14
C HIS A 126 -15.88 -12.25 -4.29
N ILE A 127 -15.93 -11.12 -5.00
CA ILE A 127 -14.78 -10.22 -5.19
C ILE A 127 -15.24 -8.82 -4.80
N SER A 128 -14.48 -8.16 -3.93
CA SER A 128 -14.80 -6.81 -3.48
C SER A 128 -14.94 -5.85 -4.66
N LYS A 129 -16.05 -5.12 -4.69
CA LYS A 129 -16.33 -4.14 -5.74
C LYS A 129 -15.46 -2.89 -5.57
N LEU A 130 -14.95 -2.38 -6.68
CA LEU A 130 -14.32 -1.06 -6.76
C LEU A 130 -15.40 -0.01 -7.04
N TYR A 131 -15.65 0.89 -6.09
CA TYR A 131 -16.63 1.96 -6.21
C TYR A 131 -16.06 3.22 -6.86
N ASP A 132 -14.82 3.58 -6.52
CA ASP A 132 -14.17 4.80 -6.99
C ASP A 132 -12.65 4.67 -6.89
N HIS A 133 -11.92 5.51 -7.61
CA HIS A 133 -10.46 5.60 -7.54
C HIS A 133 -9.99 7.00 -7.89
N PHE A 134 -8.94 7.46 -7.23
CA PHE A 134 -8.29 8.74 -7.51
C PHE A 134 -6.87 8.70 -6.96
N ASP A 135 -5.94 9.37 -7.63
CA ASP A 135 -4.53 9.33 -7.30
C ASP A 135 -4.03 7.89 -7.08
N THR A 136 -3.67 7.57 -5.84
CA THR A 136 -3.21 6.25 -5.37
C THR A 136 -4.18 5.61 -4.37
N CYS A 137 -5.40 6.17 -4.28
CA CYS A 137 -6.49 5.69 -3.43
C CYS A 137 -7.48 4.86 -4.25
N LEU A 138 -7.89 3.72 -3.66
CA LEU A 138 -8.96 2.87 -4.16
C LEU A 138 -10.09 2.85 -3.12
N ILE A 139 -11.32 3.05 -3.57
CA ILE A 139 -12.51 2.98 -2.73
C ILE A 139 -13.22 1.67 -3.05
N LEU A 140 -13.25 0.79 -2.07
CA LEU A 140 -13.70 -0.59 -2.20
C LEU A 140 -14.91 -0.84 -1.30
N GLU A 141 -15.65 -1.90 -1.63
CA GLU A 141 -16.64 -2.48 -0.74
C GLU A 141 -16.05 -2.83 0.63
N PHE A 142 -16.73 -2.44 1.71
CA PHE A 142 -16.32 -2.77 3.06
C PHE A 142 -16.85 -4.15 3.48
N CYS A 143 -15.94 -5.12 3.62
CA CYS A 143 -16.25 -6.45 4.13
C CYS A 143 -16.17 -6.48 5.66
N SER A 144 -17.32 -6.40 6.34
CA SER A 144 -17.39 -6.29 7.82
C SER A 144 -16.85 -7.50 8.60
N ARG A 145 -16.74 -8.68 7.96
CA ARG A 145 -16.26 -9.91 8.59
C ARG A 145 -14.73 -10.05 8.60
N GLY A 146 -14.02 -9.10 7.99
CA GLY A 146 -12.55 -9.12 7.91
C GLY A 146 -12.00 -10.30 7.11
N ASP A 147 -10.70 -10.55 7.23
CA ASP A 147 -10.03 -11.66 6.55
C ASP A 147 -10.40 -13.01 7.18
N LEU A 148 -10.66 -14.00 6.31
CA LEU A 148 -11.07 -15.36 6.67
C LEU A 148 -10.12 -16.04 7.68
N MET A 149 -8.83 -15.65 7.67
CA MET A 149 -7.76 -16.27 8.47
C MET A 149 -7.85 -16.03 9.99
N TYR A 150 -8.66 -15.08 10.46
CA TYR A 150 -8.81 -14.83 11.90
C TYR A 150 -9.98 -15.56 12.55
N SER A 151 -10.61 -16.48 11.83
CA SER A 151 -11.68 -17.31 12.38
C SER A 151 -11.08 -18.50 13.15
N ASN A 152 -11.24 -18.47 14.48
CA ASN A 152 -11.04 -19.55 15.46
C ASN A 152 -9.61 -19.83 15.98
N LYS A 153 -9.27 -19.18 17.09
CA LYS A 153 -8.79 -19.91 18.27
C LYS A 153 -9.74 -19.60 19.41
N SER A 154 -10.76 -20.46 19.54
CA SER A 154 -11.53 -20.60 20.77
C SER A 154 -10.81 -21.53 21.74
#